data_AF-K1NB37-F1
#
_entry.id   AF-K1NB37-F1
#
_cell.length_a   1.000
_cell.length_b   1.000
_cell.length_c   1.000
_cell.angle_alpha   90.00
_cell.angle_beta   90.00
_cell.angle_gamma   90.00
#
_symmetry.space_group_name_H-M   'P 1'
#
loop_
_entity.id
_entity.type
_entity.pdbx_description
1 polymer ?
#
loop_
_entity_poly.entity_id
_entity_poly.type
_entity_poly.pdbx_seq_one_letter_code
_entity_poly.pdbx_strand_id
1 'polypeptide(L)'
;MKSIKLFGSTGLLIGAALTLVACGQSNTNAAKSAKKFPEQTVQKTAQKGGTLNYAIETDTPFKGIFDSQLSVDQVDSDVMQFGNEGLFDTDNSYQIRVVLVKSF
;
A
#
# COMPACT_ATOMS: atom_id res chain seq x y z
N MET A 1 27.20 -51.00 46.32
CA MET A 1 26.40 -50.40 47.42
C MET A 1 26.25 -48.92 47.07
N LYS A 2 25.11 -48.25 46.96
CA LYS A 2 23.73 -48.50 47.38
C LYS A 2 22.85 -47.56 46.51
N SER A 3 21.75 -48.06 45.99
CA SER A 3 20.67 -47.27 45.39
C SER A 3 20.04 -46.34 46.43
N ILE A 4 19.48 -45.20 46.02
CA ILE A 4 18.14 -44.71 46.43
C ILE A 4 17.84 -43.39 45.70
N LYS A 5 16.68 -43.40 45.04
CA LYS A 5 16.00 -42.27 44.41
C LYS A 5 15.34 -41.42 45.49
N LEU A 6 15.26 -40.11 45.31
CA LEU A 6 14.24 -39.30 45.98
C LEU A 6 13.68 -38.25 45.02
N PHE A 7 12.51 -38.56 44.47
CA PHE A 7 11.58 -37.58 43.94
C PHE A 7 11.06 -36.77 45.12
N GLY A 8 11.58 -35.55 45.29
CA GLY A 8 11.07 -34.56 46.23
C GLY A 8 10.30 -33.48 45.47
N SER A 9 8.98 -33.59 45.50
CA SER A 9 8.05 -32.55 45.08
C SER A 9 8.35 -31.24 45.82
N THR A 10 8.86 -30.23 45.13
CA THR A 10 8.82 -28.84 45.59
C THR A 10 8.76 -27.92 44.38
N GLY A 11 7.63 -27.25 44.21
CA GLY A 11 7.55 -25.97 43.50
C GLY A 11 7.42 -26.06 41.98
N LEU A 12 6.22 -26.39 41.51
CA LEU A 12 5.70 -26.01 40.20
C LEU A 12 5.59 -24.47 40.12
N LEU A 13 6.69 -23.76 39.90
CA LEU A 13 6.70 -22.33 39.55
C LEU A 13 7.86 -22.02 38.59
N ILE A 14 7.86 -22.70 37.44
CA ILE A 14 8.65 -22.30 36.28
C ILE A 14 7.65 -22.11 35.15
N GLY A 15 7.32 -20.86 34.81
CA GLY A 15 6.37 -20.66 33.71
C GLY A 15 5.84 -19.26 33.40
N ALA A 16 6.44 -18.17 33.88
CA ALA A 16 5.96 -16.83 33.48
C ALA A 16 7.01 -15.71 33.39
N ALA A 17 8.31 -16.04 33.33
CA ALA A 17 9.37 -15.01 33.24
C ALA A 17 10.31 -15.17 32.04
N LEU A 18 9.93 -15.94 31.02
CA LEU A 18 10.73 -16.15 29.80
C LEU A 18 10.22 -15.41 28.56
N THR A 19 9.16 -14.60 28.64
CA THR A 19 8.59 -13.94 27.44
C THR A 19 9.09 -12.52 27.18
N LEU A 20 10.08 -12.02 27.94
CA LEU A 20 10.62 -10.66 27.75
C LEU A 20 12.09 -10.61 27.31
N VAL A 21 12.58 -11.64 26.64
CA VAL A 21 13.89 -11.63 25.95
C VAL A 21 13.76 -12.01 24.48
N ALA A 22 12.82 -11.36 23.79
CA ALA A 22 12.75 -11.37 22.32
C ALA A 22 12.87 -9.96 21.71
N CYS A 23 13.08 -8.91 22.52
CA CYS A 23 13.49 -7.59 22.05
C CYS A 23 14.97 -7.36 22.37
N GLY A 24 15.81 -8.26 21.86
CA GLY A 24 17.26 -8.09 21.86
C GLY A 24 17.81 -8.65 20.56
N GLN A 25 18.44 -7.79 19.76
CA GLN A 25 19.35 -8.16 18.67
C GLN A 25 18.74 -8.46 17.29
N SER A 26 18.32 -7.41 16.57
CA SER A 26 19.03 -6.90 15.39
C SER A 26 18.13 -5.89 14.68
N ASN A 27 18.36 -4.59 14.92
CA ASN A 27 17.86 -3.55 14.03
C ASN A 27 18.64 -3.61 12.71
N THR A 28 18.45 -4.68 11.94
CA THR A 28 18.42 -4.49 10.50
C THR A 28 17.13 -3.75 10.25
N ASN A 29 17.21 -2.42 10.18
CA ASN A 29 16.25 -1.63 9.44
C ASN A 29 16.31 -2.10 7.99
N ALA A 30 15.75 -3.27 7.71
CA ALA A 30 15.24 -3.62 6.41
C ALA A 30 13.85 -2.98 6.30
N ALA A 31 13.80 -1.66 6.53
CA ALA A 31 12.95 -0.86 5.67
C ALA A 31 13.47 -1.19 4.27
N LYS A 32 12.85 -2.17 3.61
CA LYS A 32 12.95 -2.30 2.17
C LYS A 32 12.49 -0.94 1.69
N SER A 33 13.42 -0.04 1.38
CA SER A 33 13.11 1.17 0.67
C SER A 33 12.28 0.71 -0.51
N ALA A 34 10.97 0.97 -0.48
CA ALA A 34 10.11 0.69 -1.60
C ALA A 34 10.81 1.37 -2.77
N LYS A 35 11.14 0.61 -3.81
CA LYS A 35 11.75 1.20 -5.01
C LYS A 35 10.81 2.31 -5.44
N LYS A 36 11.24 3.56 -5.28
CA LYS A 36 10.45 4.73 -5.62
C LYS A 36 10.11 4.61 -7.10
N PHE A 37 8.82 4.59 -7.43
CA PHE A 37 8.41 4.57 -8.82
C PHE A 37 8.83 5.89 -9.46
N PRO A 38 9.32 5.89 -10.71
CA PRO A 38 9.58 7.13 -11.41
C PRO A 38 8.26 7.89 -11.56
N GLU A 39 8.24 9.16 -11.15
CA GLU A 39 7.04 10.02 -11.18
C GLU A 39 6.57 10.30 -12.62
N GLN A 40 7.47 10.18 -13.59
CA GLN A 40 7.18 10.42 -15.01
C GLN A 40 7.76 9.33 -15.90
N THR A 41 7.03 9.01 -16.96
CA THR A 41 7.55 8.16 -18.04
C THR A 41 8.66 8.86 -18.80
N VAL A 42 9.63 8.11 -19.31
CA VAL A 42 10.72 8.67 -20.14
C VAL A 42 10.12 9.40 -21.33
N GLN A 43 10.46 10.68 -21.50
CA GLN A 43 10.00 11.49 -22.61
C GLN A 43 10.57 10.96 -23.93
N LYS A 44 9.72 10.31 -24.71
CA LYS A 44 9.99 9.81 -26.06
C LYS A 44 8.83 10.17 -26.96
N THR A 45 9.06 10.18 -28.26
CA THR A 45 7.99 10.36 -29.25
C THR A 45 6.89 9.34 -29.01
N ALA A 46 5.65 9.81 -28.85
CA ALA A 46 4.50 8.95 -28.61
C ALA A 46 4.33 7.96 -29.77
N GLN A 47 4.23 6.68 -29.44
CA GLN A 47 4.01 5.60 -30.42
C GLN A 47 2.52 5.27 -30.48
N LYS A 48 2.03 4.93 -31.68
CA LYS A 48 0.64 4.48 -31.85
C LYS A 48 0.45 3.13 -31.16
N GLY A 49 -0.50 3.05 -30.22
CA GLY A 49 -0.81 1.83 -29.49
C GLY A 49 0.11 1.52 -28.30
N GLY A 50 0.70 2.53 -27.67
CA GLY A 50 1.54 2.35 -26.48
C GLY A 50 0.77 1.88 -25.24
N THR A 51 1.48 1.21 -24.32
CA THR A 51 0.96 0.84 -22.99
C THR A 51 1.56 1.76 -21.94
N LEU A 52 0.70 2.39 -21.14
CA LEU A 52 1.11 3.19 -19.98
C LEU A 52 1.04 2.32 -18.73
N ASN A 53 2.16 2.19 -18.02
CA ASN A 53 2.18 1.58 -16.68
C ASN A 53 2.11 2.70 -15.64
N TYR A 54 1.10 2.64 -14.76
CA TYR A 54 0.85 3.64 -13.73
C TYR A 54 0.71 2.95 -12.37
N ALA A 55 1.17 3.61 -11.31
CA ALA A 55 1.09 3.12 -9.93
C ALA A 55 0.77 4.29 -8.99
N ILE A 56 -0.10 4.04 -8.01
CA ILE A 56 -0.41 4.98 -6.94
C ILE A 56 0.22 4.45 -5.66
N GLU A 57 1.11 5.24 -5.04
CA GLU A 57 1.70 4.93 -3.74
C GLU A 57 0.74 5.41 -2.64
N THR A 58 0.18 4.49 -1.86
CA THR A 58 -0.71 4.79 -0.74
C THR A 58 -0.50 3.78 0.39
N ASP A 59 -0.64 4.24 1.64
CA ASP A 59 -0.59 3.39 2.84
C ASP A 59 -1.93 2.67 3.10
N THR A 60 -2.99 3.05 2.37
CA THR A 60 -4.33 2.47 2.49
C THR A 60 -4.67 1.55 1.32
N PRO A 61 -5.39 0.43 1.55
CA PRO A 61 -5.89 -0.40 0.46
C PRO A 61 -6.89 0.37 -0.42
N PHE A 62 -6.82 0.12 -1.72
CA PHE A 62 -7.81 0.59 -2.69
C PHE A 62 -9.19 -0.03 -2.43
N LYS A 63 -10.23 0.80 -2.36
CA LYS A 63 -11.60 0.36 -2.02
C LYS A 63 -12.40 -0.05 -3.26
N GLY A 64 -12.11 0.54 -4.42
CA GLY A 64 -12.75 0.18 -5.68
C GLY A 64 -14.19 0.66 -5.81
N ILE A 65 -14.54 1.78 -5.16
CA ILE A 65 -15.86 2.39 -5.27
C ILE A 65 -15.85 3.38 -6.43
N PHE A 66 -16.51 3.01 -7.53
CA PHE A 66 -16.50 3.76 -8.79
C PHE A 66 -17.76 4.61 -9.02
N ASP A 67 -18.77 4.43 -8.18
CA ASP A 67 -19.92 5.30 -8.14
C ASP A 67 -19.51 6.65 -7.53
N SER A 68 -19.63 7.73 -8.31
CA SER A 68 -19.21 9.07 -7.89
C SER A 68 -19.99 9.63 -6.71
N GLN A 69 -21.17 9.09 -6.41
CA GLN A 69 -21.98 9.49 -5.26
C GLN A 69 -21.54 8.81 -3.97
N LEU A 70 -20.80 7.70 -4.07
CA LEU A 70 -20.38 6.87 -2.95
C LEU A 70 -18.85 6.87 -2.75
N SER A 71 -18.10 7.28 -3.78
CA SER A 71 -16.65 7.41 -3.73
C SER A 71 -16.25 8.64 -2.94
N VAL A 72 -15.53 8.43 -1.84
CA VAL A 72 -15.04 9.50 -0.94
C VAL A 72 -13.51 9.52 -0.85
N ASP A 73 -12.85 8.55 -1.49
CA ASP A 73 -11.41 8.38 -1.44
C ASP A 73 -10.76 8.87 -2.74
N GLN A 74 -9.66 9.62 -2.61
CA GLN A 74 -8.93 10.14 -3.77
C GLN A 74 -8.38 9.00 -4.65
N VAL A 75 -7.91 7.90 -4.06
CA VAL A 75 -7.36 6.76 -4.81
C VAL A 75 -8.42 6.14 -5.73
N ASP A 76 -9.67 6.08 -5.28
CA ASP A 76 -10.78 5.61 -6.11
C ASP A 76 -11.03 6.54 -7.30
N SER A 77 -10.93 7.85 -7.08
CA SER A 77 -11.07 8.86 -8.13
C SER A 77 -9.90 8.84 -9.13
N ASP A 78 -8.67 8.69 -8.66
CA ASP A 78 -7.45 8.66 -9.47
C ASP A 78 -7.39 7.43 -10.38
N VAL A 79 -7.90 6.28 -9.93
CA VAL A 79 -8.03 5.08 -10.77
C VAL A 79 -9.13 5.27 -11.81
N MET A 80 -10.22 5.95 -11.44
CA MET A 80 -11.37 6.17 -12.33
C MET A 80 -11.20 7.29 -13.34
N GLN A 81 -10.18 8.15 -13.20
CA GLN A 81 -9.95 9.29 -14.10
C GLN A 81 -9.91 8.92 -15.59
N PHE A 82 -9.52 7.67 -15.92
CA PHE A 82 -9.42 7.20 -17.30
C PHE A 82 -10.75 6.75 -17.91
N GLY A 83 -11.79 6.54 -17.10
CA GLY A 83 -13.10 6.05 -17.55
C GLY A 83 -14.29 6.87 -17.06
N ASN A 84 -14.08 7.77 -16.10
CA ASN A 84 -15.09 8.67 -15.56
C ASN A 84 -14.84 10.09 -16.07
N GLU A 85 -15.48 10.45 -17.19
CA GLU A 85 -15.36 11.76 -17.81
C GLU A 85 -16.45 12.71 -17.29
N GLY A 86 -16.04 13.85 -16.70
CA GLY A 86 -16.94 14.94 -16.36
C GLY A 86 -17.31 15.80 -17.58
N LEU A 87 -18.27 16.71 -17.43
CA LEU A 87 -18.59 17.70 -18.47
C LEU A 87 -17.53 18.81 -18.57
N PHE A 88 -16.78 19.01 -17.50
CA PHE A 88 -15.79 20.05 -17.35
C PHE A 88 -14.51 19.47 -16.75
N ASP A 89 -13.37 19.99 -17.18
CA ASP A 89 -12.04 19.67 -16.67
C ASP A 89 -11.23 20.97 -16.53
N THR A 90 -10.05 20.89 -15.92
CA THR A 90 -9.14 22.02 -15.73
C THR A 90 -7.81 21.77 -16.42
N ASP A 91 -7.21 22.84 -16.94
CA ASP A 91 -5.85 22.77 -17.46
C ASP A 91 -4.76 22.92 -16.40
N ASN A 92 -3.49 22.86 -16.81
CA ASN A 92 -2.33 23.06 -15.93
C ASN A 92 -2.29 24.45 -15.26
N SER A 93 -3.13 25.40 -15.68
CA SER A 93 -3.33 26.72 -15.08
C SER A 93 -4.67 26.85 -14.35
N TYR A 94 -5.35 25.72 -14.09
CA TYR A 94 -6.65 25.61 -13.43
C TYR A 94 -7.80 26.32 -14.16
N GLN A 95 -7.68 26.57 -15.46
CA GLN A 95 -8.75 27.14 -16.26
C GLN A 95 -9.72 26.05 -16.70
N ILE A 96 -11.02 26.33 -16.52
CA ILE A 96 -12.09 25.40 -16.87
C ILE A 96 -12.16 25.24 -18.40
N ARG A 97 -12.22 23.99 -18.84
CA ARG A 97 -12.49 23.60 -20.23
C ARG A 97 -13.69 22.66 -20.28
N VAL A 98 -14.41 22.71 -21.39
CA VAL A 98 -15.47 21.73 -21.69
C VAL A 98 -14.80 20.45 -22.17
N VAL A 99 -15.12 19.33 -21.51
CA VAL A 99 -14.72 18.00 -21.99
C VAL A 99 -15.74 17.58 -23.02
N LEU A 100 -15.28 17.39 -24.26
CA LEU A 100 -16.11 16.90 -25.34
C LEU A 100 -16.19 15.38 -25.18
N VAL A 101 -17.16 14.91 -24.38
CA VAL A 101 -17.41 13.47 -24.15
C VAL A 101 -17.62 12.83 -25.52
N LYS A 102 -16.59 12.13 -26.00
CA LYS A 102 -16.65 11.39 -27.25
C LYS A 102 -17.23 10.05 -26.86
N SER A 103 -18.56 9.94 -26.85
CA SER A 103 -19.24 8.65 -26.73
C SER A 103 -18.56 7.67 -27.68
N PHE A 104 -18.03 6.58 -27.14
CA PHE A 104 -17.48 5.47 -27.90
C PHE A 104 -18.52 4.88 -28.86
#